data_AF-A0A9C7Z6X2-F1
#
_entry.id   AF-A0A9C7Z6X2-F1
#
_cell.length_a   1.000
_cell.length_b   1.000
_cell.length_c   1.000
_cell.angle_alpha   90.00
_cell.angle_beta   90.00
_cell.angle_gamma   90.00
#
_symmetry.space_group_name_H-M   'P 1'
#
loop_
_entity.id
_entity.type
_entity.pdbx_description
1 polymer ?
#
loop_
_entity_poly.entity_id
_entity_poly.type
_entity_poly.pdbx_seq_one_letter_code
_entity_poly.pdbx_strand_id
1 'polypeptide(L)'
;MSISRCSPVQDGGPEMITLAECSQLSATERAILERFATQAKEVLHDNLVSLILFGSRARGEARPDSDVDLLLVVKDLNRASQTLDDLDDVVLDLLFEYGLLLAMIPVEAAQFAQQERLLYRLASREGVRIL
;
A
#
# COMPACT_ATOMS: atom_id res chain seq x y z
N MET A 1 31.89 -25.38 10.83
CA MET A 1 30.94 -24.27 11.12
C MET A 1 30.75 -23.49 9.84
N SER A 2 29.77 -23.87 9.03
CA SER A 2 29.46 -23.18 7.78
C SER A 2 28.39 -22.14 8.05
N ILE A 3 28.74 -20.88 7.81
CA ILE A 3 27.85 -19.73 7.92
C ILE A 3 26.94 -19.80 6.68
N SER A 4 25.67 -20.14 6.88
CA SER A 4 24.66 -20.12 5.82
C SER A 4 24.55 -18.70 5.26
N ARG A 5 24.88 -18.54 3.98
CA ARG A 5 24.57 -17.32 3.24
C ARG A 5 23.06 -17.24 3.11
N CYS A 6 22.44 -16.21 3.69
CA CYS A 6 21.13 -15.79 3.25
C CYS A 6 21.25 -15.43 1.77
N SER A 7 20.71 -16.28 0.90
CA SER A 7 20.51 -15.94 -0.50
C SER A 7 19.54 -14.75 -0.57
N PRO A 8 19.74 -13.80 -1.49
CA PRO A 8 18.72 -12.80 -1.77
C PRO A 8 17.44 -13.54 -2.16
N VAL A 9 16.33 -13.17 -1.51
CA VAL A 9 14.99 -13.59 -1.90
C VAL A 9 14.84 -13.25 -3.38
N GLN A 10 14.64 -14.26 -4.22
CA GLN A 10 14.40 -14.06 -5.63
C GLN A 10 13.04 -13.37 -5.79
N ASP A 11 13.06 -12.18 -6.39
CA ASP A 11 11.92 -11.34 -6.80
C ASP A 11 11.03 -12.04 -7.84
N GLY A 12 10.36 -13.13 -7.43
CA GLY A 12 9.51 -13.95 -8.28
C GLY A 12 8.01 -13.71 -8.09
N GLY A 13 7.61 -12.55 -7.55
CA GLY A 13 6.21 -12.14 -7.56
C GLY A 13 5.78 -11.75 -8.99
N PRO A 14 4.52 -11.98 -9.41
CA PRO A 14 4.04 -11.43 -10.67
C PRO A 14 4.26 -9.92 -10.67
N GLU A 15 4.67 -9.36 -11.80
CA GLU A 15 4.86 -7.92 -11.96
C GLU A 15 3.51 -7.24 -11.74
N MET A 16 3.36 -6.64 -10.55
CA MET A 16 2.13 -5.98 -10.12
C MET A 16 1.83 -4.81 -11.06
N ILE A 17 0.60 -4.72 -11.56
CA ILE A 17 0.20 -3.60 -12.40
C ILE A 17 0.33 -2.28 -11.63
N THR A 18 0.66 -1.22 -12.34
CA THR A 18 0.76 0.12 -11.78
C THR A 18 -0.60 0.81 -11.74
N LEU A 19 -0.70 1.88 -10.93
CA LEU A 19 -1.89 2.73 -10.91
C LEU A 19 -2.23 3.22 -12.33
N ALA A 20 -1.24 3.56 -13.15
CA ALA A 20 -1.43 4.01 -14.53
C ALA A 20 -2.11 2.97 -15.44
N GLU A 21 -1.88 1.68 -15.18
CA GLU A 21 -2.44 0.57 -15.94
C GLU A 21 -3.82 0.12 -15.41
N CYS A 22 -4.17 0.51 -14.18
CA CYS A 22 -5.45 0.15 -13.57
C CYS A 22 -6.62 0.91 -14.21
N SER A 23 -7.47 0.20 -14.95
CA SER A 23 -8.67 0.77 -15.61
C SER A 23 -9.92 0.83 -14.72
N GLN A 24 -9.87 0.25 -13.52
CA GLN A 24 -11.06 -0.01 -12.70
C GLN A 24 -11.40 1.14 -11.74
N LEU A 25 -10.50 2.11 -11.59
CA LEU A 25 -10.68 3.28 -10.72
C LEU A 25 -11.24 4.46 -11.49
N SER A 26 -12.16 5.19 -10.86
CA SER A 26 -12.60 6.49 -11.33
C SER A 26 -11.46 7.52 -11.29
N ALA A 27 -11.63 8.61 -12.05
CA ALA A 27 -10.68 9.73 -12.03
C ALA A 27 -10.53 10.35 -10.62
N THR A 28 -11.62 10.40 -9.85
CA THR A 28 -11.62 10.92 -8.48
C THR A 28 -10.83 10.02 -7.53
N GLU A 29 -11.07 8.70 -7.56
CA GLU A 29 -10.32 7.73 -6.73
C GLU A 29 -8.82 7.77 -7.05
N ARG A 30 -8.47 7.85 -8.34
CA ARG A 30 -7.08 8.00 -8.77
C ARG A 30 -6.45 9.28 -8.21
N ALA A 31 -7.13 10.42 -8.29
CA ALA A 31 -6.63 11.68 -7.76
C ALA A 31 -6.45 11.64 -6.23
N ILE A 32 -7.37 11.00 -5.51
CA ILE A 32 -7.26 10.80 -4.05
C ILE A 32 -6.04 9.93 -3.71
N LEU A 33 -5.85 8.81 -4.42
CA LEU A 33 -4.70 7.92 -4.23
C LEU A 33 -3.37 8.60 -4.54
N GLU A 34 -3.30 9.41 -5.61
CA GLU A 34 -2.10 10.18 -5.97
C GLU A 34 -1.79 11.27 -4.94
N ARG A 35 -2.82 11.96 -4.43
CA ARG A 35 -2.68 12.94 -3.34
C ARG A 35 -2.17 12.28 -2.07
N PHE A 36 -2.78 11.17 -1.65
CA PHE A 36 -2.34 10.42 -0.47
C PHE A 36 -0.91 9.89 -0.64
N ALA A 37 -0.59 9.33 -1.81
CA ALA A 37 0.75 8.85 -2.13
C ALA A 37 1.82 9.95 -2.03
N THR A 38 1.49 11.16 -2.45
CA THR A 38 2.38 12.33 -2.32
C THR A 38 2.61 12.67 -0.85
N GLN A 39 1.55 12.75 -0.05
CA GLN A 39 1.65 13.01 1.39
C GLN A 39 2.43 11.91 2.12
N ALA A 40 2.18 10.63 1.81
CA ALA A 40 2.92 9.50 2.37
C ALA A 40 4.42 9.57 2.07
N LYS A 41 4.81 9.97 0.86
CA LYS A 41 6.23 10.20 0.51
C LYS A 41 6.84 11.35 1.31
N GLU A 42 6.10 12.43 1.51
CA GLU A 42 6.55 13.60 2.26
C GLU A 42 6.73 13.29 3.73
N VAL A 43 5.82 12.52 4.33
CA VAL A 43 5.82 12.20 5.76
C VAL A 43 6.83 11.08 6.09
N LEU A 44 6.86 10.01 5.29
CA LEU A 44 7.68 8.81 5.60
C LEU A 44 9.09 8.86 4.98
N HIS A 45 9.34 9.75 4.01
CA HIS A 45 10.64 9.92 3.36
C HIS A 45 11.26 8.59 2.88
N ASP A 46 12.48 8.30 3.35
CA ASP A 46 13.24 7.09 3.01
C ASP A 46 12.65 5.83 3.65
N ASN A 47 11.74 5.96 4.62
CA ASN A 47 11.12 4.81 5.27
C ASN A 47 9.99 4.20 4.43
N LEU A 48 9.40 4.94 3.49
CA LEU A 48 8.40 4.40 2.57
C LEU A 48 9.07 3.57 1.48
N VAL A 49 8.63 2.32 1.34
CA VAL A 49 9.14 1.37 0.33
C VAL A 49 8.16 1.24 -0.83
N SER A 50 6.87 1.07 -0.54
CA SER A 50 5.83 0.98 -1.57
C SER A 50 4.46 1.29 -0.96
N LEU A 51 3.55 1.74 -1.82
CA LEU A 51 2.14 1.88 -1.50
C LEU A 51 1.33 1.05 -2.50
N ILE A 52 0.54 0.12 -1.99
CA ILE A 52 -0.18 -0.86 -2.80
C ILE A 52 -1.66 -0.78 -2.49
N LEU A 53 -2.48 -0.50 -3.50
CA LEU A 53 -3.92 -0.71 -3.42
C LEU A 53 -4.22 -2.19 -3.56
N PHE A 54 -5.10 -2.73 -2.72
CA PHE A 54 -5.59 -4.10 -2.86
C PHE A 54 -7.10 -4.14 -2.61
N GLY A 55 -7.66 -5.34 -2.48
CA GLY A 55 -9.06 -5.51 -2.11
C GLY A 55 -10.03 -5.25 -3.28
N SER A 56 -11.26 -4.88 -2.94
CA SER A 56 -12.38 -4.83 -3.89
C SER A 56 -12.15 -3.79 -5.00
N ARG A 57 -11.53 -2.65 -4.68
CA ARG A 57 -11.21 -1.57 -5.63
C ARG A 57 -10.15 -2.00 -6.64
N ALA A 58 -9.10 -2.70 -6.21
CA ALA A 58 -8.10 -3.27 -7.11
C ALA A 58 -8.70 -4.31 -8.08
N ARG A 59 -9.63 -5.14 -7.58
CA ARG A 59 -10.29 -6.18 -8.37
C ARG A 59 -11.43 -5.69 -9.25
N GLY A 60 -11.93 -4.47 -9.06
CA GLY A 60 -13.11 -3.96 -9.76
C GLY A 60 -14.44 -4.50 -9.24
N GLU A 61 -14.44 -5.04 -8.02
CA GLU A 61 -15.61 -5.63 -7.36
C GLU A 61 -16.17 -4.71 -6.26
N ALA A 62 -15.67 -3.48 -6.19
CA ALA A 62 -16.08 -2.50 -5.19
C ALA A 62 -17.52 -2.06 -5.38
N ARG A 63 -18.24 -1.96 -4.26
CA ARG A 63 -19.52 -1.25 -4.18
C ARG A 63 -19.27 0.23 -3.90
N PRO A 64 -20.26 1.12 -4.11
CA PRO A 64 -20.11 2.54 -3.82
C PRO A 64 -19.67 2.86 -2.38
N ASP A 65 -20.09 2.03 -1.42
CA ASP A 65 -19.76 2.13 0.02
C ASP A 65 -18.46 1.40 0.41
N SER A 66 -17.72 0.84 -0.55
CA SER A 66 -16.49 0.11 -0.25
C SER A 66 -15.34 1.07 0.04
N ASP A 67 -14.66 0.80 1.15
CA ASP A 67 -13.40 1.42 1.53
C ASP A 67 -12.29 1.13 0.50
N VAL A 68 -11.18 1.85 0.62
CA VAL A 68 -9.98 1.68 -0.19
C VAL A 68 -8.90 1.05 0.65
N ASP A 69 -8.63 -0.24 0.42
CA ASP A 69 -7.63 -0.99 1.16
C ASP A 69 -6.21 -0.68 0.67
N LEU A 70 -5.37 -0.13 1.55
CA LEU A 70 -3.99 0.25 1.23
C LEU A 70 -3.00 -0.52 2.09
N LEU A 71 -2.04 -1.19 1.44
CA LEU A 71 -0.88 -1.76 2.11
C LEU A 71 0.27 -0.75 2.05
N LEU A 72 0.66 -0.24 3.21
CA LEU A 72 1.73 0.75 3.35
C LEU A 72 3.01 0.01 3.75
N VAL A 73 3.89 -0.23 2.78
CA VAL A 73 5.12 -1.00 2.99
C VAL A 73 6.23 -0.05 3.40
N VAL A 74 6.77 -0.24 4.61
CA VAL A 74 7.84 0.59 5.19
C VAL A 74 9.10 -0.22 5.49
N LYS A 75 10.24 0.43 5.68
CA LYS A 75 11.49 -0.26 6.07
C LYS A 75 11.48 -0.68 7.54
N ASP A 76 11.00 0.18 8.43
CA ASP A 76 10.97 -0.01 9.88
C ASP A 76 9.70 0.63 10.47
N LEU A 77 8.84 -0.16 11.10
CA LEU A 77 7.60 0.33 11.71
C LEU A 77 7.85 1.18 12.96
N ASN A 78 8.94 0.96 13.70
CA ASN A 78 9.24 1.76 14.89
C ASN A 78 9.55 3.20 14.52
N ARG A 79 10.27 3.40 13.41
CA ARG A 79 10.52 4.73 12.81
C ARG A 79 9.24 5.39 12.28
N ALA A 80 8.21 4.60 11.98
CA ALA A 80 6.98 5.09 11.39
C ALA A 80 5.93 5.55 12.41
N SER A 81 6.07 5.26 13.71
CA SER A 81 4.98 5.47 14.69
C SER A 81 4.36 6.87 14.66
N GLN A 82 5.16 7.93 14.82
CA GLN A 82 4.66 9.32 14.80
C GLN A 82 4.11 9.71 13.42
N THR A 83 4.78 9.29 12.35
CA THR A 83 4.36 9.56 10.97
C THR A 83 3.09 8.82 10.55
N LEU A 84 2.73 7.72 11.23
CA LEU A 84 1.48 7.02 10.99
C LEU A 84 0.30 7.81 11.56
N ASP A 85 0.47 8.46 12.71
CA ASP A 85 -0.53 9.38 13.27
C ASP A 85 -0.77 10.57 12.31
N ASP A 86 0.30 11.16 11.75
CA ASP A 86 0.19 12.23 10.75
C ASP A 86 -0.55 11.75 9.48
N LEU A 87 -0.38 10.48 9.09
CA LEU A 87 -1.09 9.91 7.96
C LEU A 87 -2.56 9.63 8.26
N ASP A 88 -2.90 9.26 9.48
CA ASP A 88 -4.30 9.11 9.91
C ASP A 88 -5.06 10.44 9.78
N ASP A 89 -4.42 11.57 10.12
CA ASP A 89 -5.02 12.90 9.90
C ASP A 89 -5.29 13.17 8.42
N VAL A 90 -4.37 12.81 7.53
CA VAL A 90 -4.57 12.91 6.07
C VAL A 90 -5.71 12.01 5.59
N VAL A 91 -5.81 10.79 6.12
CA VAL A 91 -6.92 9.87 5.80
C VAL A 91 -8.26 10.46 6.22
N LEU A 92 -8.33 11.06 7.41
CA LEU A 92 -9.54 11.73 7.90
C LEU A 92 -9.93 12.92 7.03
N ASP A 93 -8.99 13.76 6.64
CA ASP A 93 -9.25 14.88 5.73
C ASP A 93 -9.83 14.41 4.39
N LEU A 94 -9.25 13.35 3.81
CA LEU A 94 -9.74 12.76 2.56
C LEU A 94 -11.12 12.13 2.74
N LEU A 95 -11.38 11.48 3.88
CA LEU A 95 -12.70 10.94 4.21
C LEU A 95 -13.74 12.07 4.30
N PHE A 96 -13.44 13.18 4.96
CA PHE A 96 -14.38 14.30 5.08
C PHE A 96 -14.59 15.03 3.75
N GLU A 97 -13.53 15.18 2.94
CA GLU A 97 -13.59 15.91 1.67
C GLU A 97 -14.28 15.09 0.56
N TYR A 98 -14.04 13.77 0.50
CA TYR A 98 -14.48 12.92 -0.61
C TYR A 98 -15.45 11.79 -0.22
N GLY A 99 -15.67 11.55 1.08
CA GLY A 99 -16.50 10.45 1.56
C GLY A 99 -15.88 9.07 1.36
N LEU A 100 -14.56 8.98 1.16
CA LEU A 100 -13.84 7.76 0.83
C LEU A 100 -12.83 7.41 1.93
N LEU A 101 -13.05 6.29 2.63
CA LEU A 101 -12.14 5.83 3.68
C LEU A 101 -10.93 5.10 3.07
N LEU A 102 -9.72 5.56 3.37
CA LEU A 102 -8.48 4.84 3.07
C LEU A 102 -8.11 3.96 4.26
N ALA A 103 -8.39 2.65 4.17
CA ALA A 103 -8.05 1.68 5.19
C ALA A 103 -6.58 1.24 5.05
N MET A 104 -5.69 1.90 5.78
CA MET A 104 -4.25 1.64 5.70
C MET A 104 -3.80 0.50 6.63
N ILE A 105 -2.96 -0.39 6.09
CA ILE A 105 -2.30 -1.47 6.83
C ILE A 105 -0.78 -1.31 6.70
N PRO A 106 -0.10 -0.77 7.71
CA PRO A 106 1.35 -0.61 7.69
C PRO A 106 2.06 -1.95 7.94
N VAL A 107 3.05 -2.27 7.10
CA VAL A 107 3.82 -3.51 7.18
C VAL A 107 5.29 -3.27 6.88
N GLU A 108 6.18 -4.05 7.47
CA GLU A 108 7.60 -4.00 7.12
C GLU A 108 7.87 -4.73 5.80
N ALA A 109 8.73 -4.15 4.96
CA ALA A 109 9.15 -4.73 3.70
C ALA A 109 9.74 -6.13 3.87
N ALA A 110 10.47 -6.38 4.95
CA ALA A 110 11.02 -7.69 5.26
C ALA A 110 9.93 -8.75 5.50
N GLN A 111 8.82 -8.37 6.15
CA GLN A 111 7.68 -9.27 6.37
C GLN A 111 6.86 -9.46 5.10
N PHE A 112 6.64 -8.38 4.34
CA PHE A 112 5.92 -8.45 3.08
C PHE A 112 6.64 -9.38 2.09
N ALA A 113 7.98 -9.28 1.99
CA ALA A 113 8.79 -10.14 1.11
C ALA A 113 8.69 -11.64 1.41
N GLN A 114 8.39 -12.02 2.66
CA GLN A 114 8.27 -13.43 3.05
C GLN A 114 6.97 -14.09 2.55
N GLN A 115 5.93 -13.30 2.24
CA GLN A 115 4.66 -13.80 1.68
C GLN A 115 3.96 -14.88 2.54
N GLU A 116 4.24 -14.92 3.85
CA GLU A 116 3.68 -15.94 4.76
C GLU A 116 2.20 -15.71 5.08
N ARG A 117 1.75 -14.45 5.04
CA ARG A 117 0.36 -14.07 5.32
C ARG A 117 -0.47 -14.10 4.05
N LEU A 118 -1.74 -14.54 4.18
CA LEU A 118 -2.70 -14.51 3.06
C LEU A 118 -2.82 -13.11 2.47
N LEU A 119 -2.91 -12.09 3.33
CA LEU A 119 -2.95 -10.68 2.93
C LEU A 119 -1.80 -10.31 1.97
N TYR A 120 -0.57 -10.70 2.29
CA TYR A 120 0.60 -10.35 1.49
C TYR A 120 0.56 -11.01 0.12
N ARG A 121 0.13 -12.28 0.09
CA ARG A 121 -0.05 -13.03 -1.15
C ARG A 121 -1.14 -12.43 -2.03
N LEU A 122 -2.26 -12.00 -1.45
CA LEU A 122 -3.34 -11.34 -2.18
C LEU A 122 -2.87 -9.99 -2.72
N ALA A 123 -2.29 -9.13 -1.87
CA ALA A 123 -1.77 -7.83 -2.29
C ALA A 123 -0.68 -7.96 -3.37
N SER A 124 0.17 -8.97 -3.31
CA SER A 124 1.22 -9.18 -4.33
C SER A 124 0.68 -9.71 -5.65
N ARG A 125 -0.46 -10.42 -5.66
CA ARG A 125 -1.04 -11.03 -6.87
C ARG A 125 -2.09 -10.16 -7.54
N GLU A 126 -2.88 -9.45 -6.74
CA GLU A 126 -4.06 -8.71 -7.17
C GLU A 126 -3.92 -7.21 -6.92
N GLY A 127 -2.83 -6.78 -6.28
CA GLY A 127 -2.63 -5.38 -5.94
C GLY A 127 -2.33 -4.51 -7.15
N VAL A 128 -2.45 -3.21 -6.93
CA VAL A 128 -2.08 -2.15 -7.87
C VAL A 128 -1.01 -1.30 -7.18
N ARG A 129 0.17 -1.24 -7.78
CA ARG A 129 1.29 -0.44 -7.27
C ARG A 129 1.02 1.04 -7.54
N ILE A 130 0.96 1.83 -6.48
CA ILE A 130 0.83 3.29 -6.57
C ILE A 130 2.22 3.92 -6.58
N LEU A 131 3.14 3.43 -5.75
CA LEU A 131 4.52 3.90 -5.59
C LEU A 131 5.52 2.76 -5.55
#